data_AF-A0A2R7QYV3-F1
#
_entry.id   AF-A0A2R7QYV3-F1
#
_cell.length_a   1.000
_cell.length_b   1.000
_cell.length_c   1.000
_cell.angle_alpha   90.00
_cell.angle_beta   90.00
_cell.angle_gamma   90.00
#
_symmetry.space_group_name_H-M   'P 1'
#
loop_
_entity.id
_entity.type
_entity.pdbx_description
1 polymer ?
#
loop_
_entity_poly.entity_id
_entity_poly.type
_entity_poly.pdbx_seq_one_letter_code
_entity_poly.pdbx_strand_id
1 'polypeptide(L)'
;MFVSYPMYFMELNAFKRVLKIENPEAWDQAKRRFTLSELEVAYRVLSASKDGFFQGNALSPAVMKARRIAVRWLYISMGLFMVVLFMGLAASLIEGKQ
;
A
#
# COMPACT_ATOMS: atom_id res chain seq x y z
N MET A 1 6.40 -5.55 -13.26
CA MET A 1 5.01 -5.64 -12.76
C MET A 1 4.72 -6.97 -12.06
N PHE A 2 5.08 -8.12 -12.65
CA PHE A 2 4.85 -9.46 -12.07
C PHE A 2 5.46 -9.70 -10.68
N VAL A 3 6.59 -9.07 -10.34
CA VAL A 3 7.23 -9.24 -9.01
C VAL A 3 6.84 -8.12 -8.04
N SER A 4 6.68 -6.89 -8.53
CA SER A 4 6.45 -5.71 -7.71
C SER A 4 5.04 -5.70 -7.09
N TYR A 5 4.04 -6.20 -7.83
CA TYR A 5 2.66 -6.27 -7.34
C TYR A 5 2.51 -7.28 -6.19
N PRO A 6 2.97 -8.55 -6.30
CA PRO A 6 3.02 -9.46 -5.14
C PRO A 6 3.82 -8.92 -3.96
N MET A 7 4.96 -8.26 -4.22
CA MET A 7 5.78 -7.64 -3.17
C MET A 7 5.00 -6.57 -2.40
N TYR A 8 4.20 -5.75 -3.09
CA TYR A 8 3.33 -4.79 -2.40
C TYR A 8 2.34 -5.47 -1.43
N PHE A 9 1.70 -6.57 -1.84
CA PHE A 9 0.79 -7.32 -0.96
C PHE A 9 1.52 -7.98 0.21
N MET A 10 2.73 -8.51 -0.01
CA MET A 10 3.56 -9.04 1.06
C MET A 10 3.90 -7.96 2.10
N GLU A 11 4.32 -6.79 1.63
CA GLU A 11 4.68 -5.66 2.50
C GLU A 11 3.45 -5.06 3.20
N LEU A 12 2.30 -5.03 2.54
CA LEU A 12 1.04 -4.63 3.16
C LEU A 12 0.61 -5.60 4.27
N ASN A 13 0.82 -6.90 4.05
CA ASN A 13 0.55 -7.92 5.07
C ASN A 13 1.57 -7.86 6.22
N ALA A 14 2.84 -7.54 5.94
CA ALA A 14 3.84 -7.28 6.97
C ALA A 14 3.47 -6.03 7.79
N PHE A 15 3.10 -4.94 7.14
CA PHE A 15 2.57 -3.74 7.79
C PHE A 15 1.37 -4.06 8.68
N LYS A 16 0.40 -4.83 8.19
CA LYS A 16 -0.76 -5.30 8.98
C LYS A 16 -0.32 -6.03 10.26
N ARG A 17 0.64 -6.96 10.15
CA ARG A 17 1.15 -7.72 11.30
C ARG A 17 1.80 -6.79 12.33
N VAL A 18 2.69 -5.91 11.89
CA VAL A 18 3.37 -4.95 12.77
C VAL A 18 2.36 -4.02 13.44
N LEU A 19 1.38 -3.51 12.69
CA LEU A 19 0.30 -2.65 13.21
C LEU A 19 -0.54 -3.36 14.28
N LYS A 20 -0.90 -4.63 14.07
CA LYS A 20 -1.66 -5.44 15.04
C LYS A 20 -0.90 -5.64 16.35
N ILE A 21 0.41 -5.81 16.28
CA ILE A 21 1.26 -6.11 17.45
C ILE A 21 1.57 -4.82 18.22
N GLU A 22 2.00 -3.77 17.50
CA GLU A 22 2.55 -2.55 18.10
C GLU A 22 1.47 -1.51 18.44
N ASN A 23 0.34 -1.54 17.73
CA ASN A 23 -0.75 -0.58 17.89
C ASN A 23 -2.13 -1.29 17.85
N PRO A 24 -2.41 -2.24 18.77
CA PRO A 24 -3.62 -3.05 18.75
C PRO A 24 -4.90 -2.20 18.85
N GLU A 25 -4.88 -1.11 19.63
CA GLU A 25 -6.04 -0.20 19.78
C GLU A 25 -6.39 0.51 18.47
N ALA A 26 -5.37 1.01 17.75
CA ALA A 26 -5.55 1.64 16.45
C ALA A 26 -6.07 0.63 15.40
N TRP A 27 -5.60 -0.61 15.49
CA TRP A 27 -6.06 -1.70 14.63
C TRP A 27 -7.53 -2.06 14.90
N ASP A 28 -7.92 -2.24 16.16
CA ASP A 28 -9.29 -2.59 16.53
C ASP A 28 -10.27 -1.46 16.19
N GLN A 29 -9.88 -0.20 16.41
CA GLN A 29 -10.66 0.95 15.99
C GLN A 29 -10.85 0.98 14.47
N ALA A 30 -9.79 0.71 13.70
CA ALA A 30 -9.89 0.62 12.24
C ALA A 30 -10.82 -0.53 11.80
N LYS A 31 -10.70 -1.70 12.42
CA LYS A 31 -11.51 -2.88 12.10
C LYS A 31 -12.99 -2.70 12.44
N ARG A 32 -13.31 -1.98 13.53
CA ARG A 32 -14.70 -1.63 13.88
C ARG A 32 -15.28 -0.57 12.94
N ARG A 33 -14.44 0.36 12.46
CA ARG A 33 -14.85 1.45 11.56
C ARG A 33 -15.09 0.98 10.14
N PHE A 34 -14.34 -0.01 9.67
CA PHE A 34 -14.40 -0.52 8.31
C PHE A 34 -14.90 -1.97 8.31
N THR A 35 -16.10 -2.22 7.80
CA THR A 35 -16.61 -3.57 7.49
C THR A 35 -15.97 -4.09 6.20
N LEU A 36 -14.64 -4.17 6.18
CA LEU A 36 -13.82 -4.58 5.05
C LEU A 36 -12.93 -5.76 5.44
N SER A 37 -12.31 -6.40 4.45
CA SER A 37 -11.30 -7.42 4.71
C SER A 37 -10.12 -6.82 5.48
N GLU A 38 -9.41 -7.63 6.26
CA GLU A 38 -8.29 -7.11 7.06
C GLU A 38 -7.20 -6.43 6.21
N LEU A 39 -7.04 -6.87 4.96
CA LEU A 39 -6.04 -6.31 4.06
C LEU A 39 -6.46 -4.92 3.56
N GLU A 40 -7.74 -4.73 3.28
CA GLU A 40 -8.32 -3.42 2.95
C GLU A 40 -8.30 -2.48 4.14
N VAL A 41 -8.56 -2.98 5.35
CA VAL A 41 -8.39 -2.20 6.59
C VAL A 41 -6.94 -1.73 6.72
N ALA A 42 -5.97 -2.61 6.53
CA ALA A 42 -4.55 -2.25 6.55
C ALA A 42 -4.21 -1.19 5.49
N TYR A 43 -4.77 -1.32 4.27
CA TYR A 43 -4.63 -0.31 3.23
C TYR A 43 -5.24 1.05 3.61
N ARG A 44 -6.43 1.06 4.22
CA ARG A 44 -7.08 2.28 4.73
C ARG A 44 -6.25 2.92 5.83
N VAL A 45 -5.68 2.13 6.74
CA VAL A 45 -4.77 2.66 7.78
C VAL A 45 -3.49 3.21 7.15
N LEU A 46 -2.90 2.50 6.18
CA LEU A 46 -1.69 2.94 5.49
C LEU A 46 -1.90 4.27 4.74
N SER A 47 -3.05 4.43 4.08
CA SER A 47 -3.40 5.65 3.35
C SER A 47 -3.81 6.82 4.26
N ALA A 48 -4.49 6.55 5.38
CA ALA A 48 -4.93 7.58 6.32
C ALA A 48 -3.88 7.96 7.36
N SER A 49 -2.84 7.14 7.56
CA SER A 49 -1.73 7.47 8.45
C SER A 49 -0.86 8.54 7.77
N LYS A 50 -0.89 9.76 8.29
CA LYS A 50 0.01 10.85 7.91
C LYS A 50 0.78 11.29 9.15
N ASP A 51 2.02 11.71 8.93
CA ASP A 51 2.88 12.32 9.95
C ASP A 51 3.10 11.50 11.24
N GLY A 52 2.97 10.17 11.15
CA GLY A 52 3.17 9.29 12.31
C GLY A 52 1.92 9.05 13.15
N PHE A 53 0.75 9.56 12.73
CA PHE A 53 -0.50 9.40 13.46
C PHE A 53 -1.55 8.68 12.65
N PHE A 54 -2.41 7.93 13.33
CA PHE A 54 -3.64 7.38 12.77
C PHE A 54 -4.78 7.55 13.78
N GLN A 55 -5.83 8.30 13.40
CA GLN A 55 -6.99 8.60 14.25
C GLN A 55 -6.63 9.10 15.65
N GLY A 56 -5.59 9.95 15.76
CA GLY A 56 -5.12 10.49 17.04
C GLY A 56 -4.13 9.60 17.79
N ASN A 57 -3.94 8.34 17.38
CA ASN A 57 -2.95 7.45 17.97
C ASN A 57 -1.59 7.61 17.29
N ALA A 58 -0.54 7.82 18.10
CA ALA A 58 0.84 7.81 17.61
C ALA A 58 1.23 6.37 17.19
N LEU A 59 1.69 6.23 15.95
CA LEU A 59 2.15 4.96 15.41
C LEU A 59 3.58 4.69 15.87
N SER A 60 3.88 3.45 16.23
CA SER A 60 5.24 3.09 16.64
C SER A 60 6.24 3.29 15.49
N PRO A 61 7.53 3.55 15.78
CA PRO A 61 8.57 3.67 14.76
C PRO A 61 8.65 2.44 13.85
N ALA A 62 8.34 1.24 14.37
CA ALA A 62 8.30 0.00 13.61
C ALA A 62 7.16 0.01 12.58
N VAL A 63 5.96 0.44 12.98
CA VAL A 63 4.81 0.61 12.07
C VAL A 63 5.12 1.64 10.98
N MET A 64 5.77 2.75 11.35
CA MET A 64 6.19 3.78 10.40
C MET A 64 7.27 3.30 9.42
N LYS A 65 8.18 2.45 9.86
CA LYS A 65 9.16 1.79 8.98
C LYS A 65 8.46 0.86 7.98
N ALA A 66 7.57 -0.01 8.46
CA ALA A 66 6.80 -0.91 7.62
C ALA A 66 5.93 -0.15 6.60
N ARG A 67 5.30 0.94 7.03
CA ARG A 67 4.53 1.85 6.15
C ARG A 67 5.39 2.40 5.02
N ARG A 68 6.58 2.93 5.33
CA ARG A 68 7.49 3.48 4.30
C ARG A 68 7.89 2.43 3.26
N ILE A 69 8.14 1.20 3.69
CA ILE A 69 8.50 0.11 2.78
C ILE A 69 7.32 -0.25 1.87
N ALA A 70 6.13 -0.45 2.44
CA ALA A 70 4.92 -0.75 1.67
C ALA A 70 4.56 0.37 0.66
N VAL A 71 4.67 1.64 1.06
CA VAL A 71 4.46 2.80 0.18
C VAL A 71 5.50 2.85 -0.94
N ARG A 72 6.78 2.56 -0.63
CA ARG A 72 7.85 2.54 -1.64
C ARG A 72 7.56 1.49 -2.72
N TRP A 73 7.16 0.28 -2.33
CA TRP A 73 6.80 -0.77 -3.27
C TRP A 73 5.54 -0.45 -4.09
N LEU A 74 4.57 0.26 -3.50
CA LEU A 74 3.41 0.75 -4.22
C LEU A 74 3.82 1.70 -5.35
N TYR A 75 4.66 2.69 -5.06
CA TYR A 75 5.14 3.64 -6.08
C TYR A 75 6.01 2.97 -7.15
N ILE A 76 6.88 2.03 -6.78
CA ILE A 76 7.66 1.25 -7.75
C ILE A 76 6.73 0.47 -8.69
N SER A 77 5.72 -0.19 -8.12
CA SER A 77 4.74 -0.96 -8.91
C SER A 77 3.94 -0.06 -9.86
N MET A 78 3.51 1.10 -9.37
CA MET A 78 2.76 2.08 -10.16
C MET A 78 3.63 2.66 -11.28
N GLY A 79 4.89 2.99 -11.01
CA GLY A 79 5.85 3.47 -12.02
C GLY A 79 6.10 2.43 -13.11
N LEU A 80 6.34 1.17 -12.72
CA LEU A 80 6.51 0.07 -13.69
C LEU A 80 5.25 -0.16 -14.53
N PHE A 81 4.07 -0.05 -13.93
CA PHE A 81 2.81 -0.17 -14.66
C PHE A 81 2.64 0.96 -15.69
N MET A 82 2.92 2.20 -15.29
CA MET A 82 2.87 3.35 -16.20
C MET A 82 3.81 3.17 -17.40
N VAL A 83 5.04 2.68 -17.19
CA VAL A 83 5.99 2.41 -18.28
C VAL A 83 5.43 1.39 -19.27
N VAL A 84 4.83 0.30 -18.79
CA VAL A 84 4.20 -0.72 -19.64
C VAL A 84 3.03 -0.13 -20.43
N LEU A 85 2.17 0.68 -19.77
CA LEU A 85 1.07 1.37 -20.45
C LEU A 85 1.57 2.30 -21.56
N PHE A 86 2.62 3.09 -21.29
CA PHE A 86 3.21 3.96 -22.30
C PHE A 86 3.80 3.19 -23.48
N MET A 87 4.50 2.08 -23.24
CA MET A 87 5.01 1.22 -24.31
C MET A 87 3.87 0.65 -25.16
N GLY A 88 2.79 0.15 -24.52
CA GLY A 88 1.63 -0.38 -25.24
C GLY A 88 0.90 0.68 -26.06
N LEU A 89 0.70 1.88 -25.49
CA LEU A 89 0.12 3.04 -26.21
C LEU A 89 1.00 3.46 -27.40
N ALA A 90 2.32 3.52 -27.21
CA ALA A 90 3.25 3.87 -28.28
C ALA A 90 3.21 2.84 -29.42
N ALA A 91 3.23 1.54 -29.09
CA ALA A 91 3.12 0.46 -30.08
C ALA A 91 1.79 0.54 -30.86
N SER A 92 0.67 0.73 -30.16
CA SER A 92 -0.65 0.85 -30.78
C SER A 92 -0.77 2.08 -31.70
N LEU A 93 -0.16 3.21 -31.33
CA LEU A 93 -0.12 4.41 -32.17
C LEU A 93 0.74 4.25 -33.43
N ILE A 94 1.77 3.40 -33.37
CA ILE A 94 2.63 3.08 -34.52
C ILE A 94 1.90 2.13 -35.47
N GLU A 95 1.23 1.10 -34.94
CA GLU A 95 0.44 0.15 -35.74
C GLU A 95 -0.83 0.76 -36.34
N GLY A 96 -1.53 1.65 -35.62
CA GLY A 96 -2.73 2.33 -36.13
C GLY A 96 -2.49 3.40 -37.20
N LYS A 97 -1.22 3.63 -37.59
CA LYS A 97 -0.82 4.54 -38.67
C LYS A 97 -0.41 3.81 -39.96
N GLN A 98 -0.40 2.48 -39.97
CA GLN A 98 -0.27 1.65 -41.18
C GLN A 98 -1.65 1.26 -41.70
#